data_AF-A0A212R7J6-F1
#
_entry.id   AF-A0A212R7J6-F1
#
_cell.length_a   1.000
_cell.length_b   1.000
_cell.length_c   1.000
_cell.angle_alpha   90.00
_cell.angle_beta   90.00
_cell.angle_gamma   90.00
#
_symmetry.space_group_name_H-M   'P 1'
#
loop_
_entity.id
_entity.type
_entity.pdbx_description
1 polymer ?
#
loop_
_entity_poly.entity_id
_entity_poly.type
_entity_poly.pdbx_seq_one_letter_code
_entity_poly.pdbx_strand_id
1 'polypeptide(L)' 'MTLCLALNESAHATPGYVVATSRTATPAIVWRGAFADLRHARGYDTVHCHPHDGAKIRAALAAKHIPVREVT' A
#
# COMPACT_ATOMS: atom_id res chain seq x y z
N MET A 1 -18.60 6.97 4.58
CA MET A 1 -17.98 6.33 3.40
C MET A 1 -16.64 5.78 3.85
N THR A 2 -16.38 4.48 3.70
CA THR A 2 -15.09 3.89 4.08
C THR A 2 -14.10 4.12 2.94
N LEU A 3 -13.01 4.84 3.19
CA LEU A 3 -11.93 5.02 2.22
C LEU A 3 -11.26 3.66 2.00
N CYS A 4 -11.37 3.13 0.77
CA CYS A 4 -10.67 1.93 0.34
C CYS A 4 -9.32 2.32 -0.25
N LEU A 5 -8.26 1.68 0.22
CA LEU A 5 -6.92 1.87 -0.29
C LEU A 5 -6.77 1.08 -1.60
N ALA A 6 -6.34 1.73 -2.67
CA ALA A 6 -6.03 1.05 -3.92
C ALA A 6 -4.65 0.37 -3.85
N LEU A 7 -4.56 -0.92 -4.17
CA LEU A 7 -3.28 -1.62 -4.29
C LEU A 7 -2.94 -1.81 -5.77
N ASN A 8 -1.85 -1.18 -6.20
CA ASN A 8 -1.30 -1.27 -7.55
C ASN A 8 -0.01 -2.11 -7.53
N GLU A 9 -0.11 -3.33 -8.04
CA GLU A 9 1.05 -4.20 -8.20
C GLU A 9 1.74 -3.89 -9.55
N SER A 10 3.05 -3.66 -9.55
CA SER A 10 3.81 -3.38 -10.77
C SER A 10 5.14 -4.10 -10.78
N ALA A 11 5.45 -4.78 -11.89
CA ALA A 11 6.75 -5.41 -12.12
C ALA A 11 7.91 -4.38 -12.17
N HIS A 12 7.59 -3.10 -12.36
CA HIS A 12 8.58 -2.02 -12.32
C HIS A 12 8.84 -1.49 -10.90
N ALA A 13 8.04 -1.88 -9.90
CA ALA A 13 8.28 -1.50 -8.51
C ALA A 13 9.49 -2.24 -7.95
N THR A 14 10.28 -1.58 -7.09
CA THR A 14 11.43 -2.22 -6.47
C THR A 14 10.97 -3.23 -5.40
N PRO A 15 11.39 -4.51 -5.45
CA PRO A 15 11.06 -5.49 -4.41
C PRO A 15 11.49 -5.01 -3.02
N GLY A 16 10.65 -5.22 -2.01
CA GLY A 16 10.87 -4.75 -0.64
C GLY A 16 10.58 -3.26 -0.41
N TYR A 17 10.15 -2.52 -1.44
CA TYR A 17 9.69 -1.15 -1.33
C TYR A 17 8.18 -1.04 -1.57
N VAL A 18 7.57 -0.11 -0.85
CA VAL A 18 6.15 0.22 -0.97
C VAL A 18 6.02 1.73 -1.01
N VAL A 19 5.31 2.25 -2.01
CA VAL A 19 5.09 3.68 -2.16
C VAL A 19 3.62 3.96 -1.93
N ALA A 20 3.29 4.77 -0.92
CA ALA A 20 1.93 5.26 -0.74
C ALA A 20 1.78 6.69 -1.23
N THR A 21 0.72 6.91 -2.01
CA THR A 21 0.35 8.18 -2.60
C THR A 21 -1.06 8.54 -2.17
N SER A 22 -1.28 9.82 -1.90
CA SER A 22 -2.58 10.39 -1.66
C SER A 22 -2.82 11.48 -2.69
N ARG A 23 -4.07 11.64 -3.10
CA ARG A 23 -4.48 12.76 -3.97
C ARG A 23 -4.47 14.10 -3.23
N THR A 24 -4.54 14.07 -1.90
CA THR A 24 -4.63 15.26 -1.05
C THR A 24 -3.40 15.48 -0.18
N ALA A 25 -2.62 14.42 0.10
CA ALA A 25 -1.38 14.52 0.85
C ALA A 25 -0.15 14.31 -0.05
N THR A 26 0.64 15.39 -0.19
CA THR A 26 2.03 15.37 -0.67
C THR A 26 2.93 15.64 0.54
N PRO A 27 4.00 14.85 0.76
CA PRO A 27 4.66 13.95 -0.18
C PRO A 27 4.14 12.49 -0.17
N ALA A 28 4.49 11.74 -1.22
CA ALA A 28 4.39 10.29 -1.22
C ALA A 28 5.35 9.71 -0.16
N ILE A 29 4.88 8.74 0.62
CA ILE A 29 5.75 8.03 1.56
C ILE A 29 6.28 6.76 0.91
N VAL A 30 7.60 6.61 0.96
CA VAL A 30 8.28 5.37 0.58
C VAL A 30 8.61 4.60 1.85
N TRP A 31 8.02 3.41 2.00
CA TRP A 31 8.39 2.45 3.04
C TRP A 31 9.36 1.43 2.50
N ARG A 32 10.38 1.13 3.30
CA ARG A 32 11.36 0.08 3.08
C ARG A 32 11.43 -0.78 4.33
N GLY A 33 11.16 -2.08 4.22
CA GLY A 33 11.29 -3.03 5.32
C GLY A 33 10.01 -3.80 5.65
N ALA A 34 9.87 -4.23 6.91
CA ALA A 34 8.75 -5.07 7.33
C ALA A 34 7.41 -4.33 7.17
N PHE A 35 6.53 -4.84 6.29
CA PHE A 35 5.21 -4.28 5.99
C PHE A 35 4.23 -4.26 7.19
N ALA A 36 4.69 -4.66 8.37
CA ALA A 36 3.93 -4.63 9.62
C ALA A 36 3.59 -3.21 10.11
N ASP A 37 4.23 -2.15 9.60
CA ASP A 37 3.95 -0.75 10.00
C ASP A 37 3.12 0.06 9.00
N LEU A 38 2.29 -0.60 8.19
CA LEU A 38 1.33 0.05 7.28
C LEU A 38 0.18 0.80 8.02
N ARG A 39 0.33 1.16 9.30
CA ARG A 39 -0.69 1.95 10.03
C ARG A 39 -0.89 3.31 9.37
N HIS A 40 0.20 3.91 8.89
CA HIS A 40 0.20 5.19 8.20
C HIS A 40 -0.48 5.13 6.83
N ALA A 41 -0.67 3.94 6.24
CA ALA A 41 -1.35 3.77 4.96
C ALA A 41 -2.83 4.19 4.99
N ARG A 42 -3.47 4.26 6.17
CA ARG A 42 -4.87 4.72 6.31
C ARG A 42 -5.12 6.15 5.82
N GLY A 43 -4.08 6.99 5.77
CA GLY A 43 -4.16 8.35 5.25
C GLY A 43 -3.97 8.46 3.74
N TYR A 44 -3.69 7.35 3.04
CA TYR A 44 -3.34 7.34 1.63
C TYR A 44 -4.42 6.70 0.77
N ASP A 45 -4.55 7.18 -0.46
CA ASP A 45 -5.52 6.67 -1.43
C ASP A 45 -4.99 5.41 -2.12
N THR A 46 -3.68 5.30 -2.31
CA THR A 46 -3.07 4.30 -3.19
C THR A 46 -1.73 3.83 -2.65
N VAL A 47 -1.44 2.54 -2.85
CA VAL A 47 -0.16 1.91 -2.57
C VAL A 47 0.34 1.20 -3.81
N HIS A 48 1.60 1.44 -4.15
CA HIS A 48 2.32 0.75 -5.21
C HIS A 48 3.32 -0.22 -4.60
N CYS A 49 3.35 -1.46 -5.10
CA CYS A 49 4.28 -2.47 -4.65
C CYS A 49 4.67 -3.44 -5.76
N HIS A 50 5.72 -4.23 -5.51
CA HIS A 50 6.10 -5.31 -6.41
C HIS A 50 5.16 -6.53 -6.20
N PRO A 51 4.77 -7.28 -7.25
CA PRO A 51 3.86 -8.43 -7.15
C PRO A 51 4.33 -9.50 -6.15
N HIS A 52 5.64 -9.68 -6.02
CA HIS A 52 6.24 -10.60 -5.04
C HIS A 52 5.89 -10.25 -3.58
N ASP A 53 5.62 -8.98 -3.29
CA ASP A 53 5.29 -8.49 -1.95
C ASP A 53 3.79 -8.24 -1.77
N GLY A 54 2.99 -8.27 -2.84
CA GLY A 54 1.55 -8.00 -2.82
C GLY A 54 0.80 -8.87 -1.80
N ALA A 55 1.10 -10.16 -1.73
CA ALA A 55 0.50 -11.07 -0.74
C ALA A 55 0.82 -10.67 0.72
N LYS A 56 2.06 -10.27 1.01
CA LYS A 56 2.48 -9.84 2.36
C LYS A 56 1.82 -8.52 2.75
N ILE A 57 1.70 -7.60 1.79
CA ILE A 57 1.06 -6.29 1.98
C ILE A 57 -0.44 -6.46 2.21
N ARG A 58 -1.12 -7.29 1.41
CA ARG A 58 -2.53 -7.66 1.63
C ARG A 58 -2.77 -8.22 3.03
N ALA A 59 -1.95 -9.18 3.46
CA ALA A 59 -2.05 -9.76 4.81
C ALA A 59 -1.86 -8.70 5.90
N ALA A 60 -0.89 -7.80 5.75
CA ALA A 60 -0.64 -6.72 6.71
C ALA A 60 -1.77 -5.66 6.75
N LEU A 61 -2.38 -5.34 5.60
CA LEU A 61 -3.53 -4.43 5.51
C LEU A 61 -4.78 -5.06 6.12
N ALA A 62 -5.04 -6.34 5.83
CA ALA A 62 -6.14 -7.11 6.39
C ALA A 62 -6.04 -7.22 7.92
N ALA A 63 -4.84 -7.52 8.46
CA ALA A 63 -4.58 -7.54 9.89
C ALA A 63 -4.80 -6.18 10.59
N LYS A 64 -4.80 -5.08 9.83
CA LYS A 64 -5.05 -3.72 10.33
C LYS A 64 -6.47 -3.22 10.01
N HIS A 65 -7.35 -4.07 9.50
CA HIS A 65 -8.70 -3.69 9.06
C HIS A 65 -8.70 -2.51 8.08
N ILE A 66 -7.71 -2.45 7.18
CA ILE A 66 -7.65 -1.45 6.12
C ILE A 66 -8.29 -2.09 4.88
N PRO A 67 -9.44 -1.59 4.40
CA PRO A 67 -10.07 -2.14 3.21
C PRO A 67 -9.23 -1.82 1.97
N VAL A 68 -8.99 -2.84 1.16
CA VAL A 68 -8.17 -2.74 -0.05
C VAL A 68 -9.05 -2.99 -1.27
N ARG A 69 -8.90 -2.17 -2.30
CA ARG A 69 -9.45 -2.41 -3.63
C ARG A 69 -8.31 -2.74 -4.58
N GLU A 70 -8.43 -3.85 -5.30
CA GLU A 70 -7.51 -4.18 -6.38
C GLU A 70 -7.82 -3.31 -7.59
N VAL A 71 -6.79 -2.69 -8.15
CA VAL A 71 -6.86 -1.94 -9.40
C VAL A 71 -5.96 -2.68 -10.37
N THR A 72 -6.57 -3.30 -11.39
CA THR A 72 -5.91 -4.12 -12.40
C THR A 72 -5.37 -3.25 -13.53
#